data_AF-A0A355A0X7-F1
#
_entry.id   AF-A0A355A0X7-F1
#
_cell.length_a   1.000
_cell.length_b   1.000
_cell.length_c   1.000
_cell.angle_alpha   90.00
_cell.angle_beta   90.00
_cell.angle_gamma   90.00
#
_symmetry.space_group_name_H-M   'P 1'
#
loop_
_entity.id
_entity.type
_entity.pdbx_description
1 polymer ?
#
loop_
_entity_poly.entity_id
_entity_poly.type
_entity_poly.pdbx_seq_one_letter_code
_entity_poly.pdbx_strand_id
1 'polypeptide(L)'
;MNDKTFRVLEFDKILARLSTYASSELGKELSLALKPSIVREEINKWQAETTEARELWQSVQRIPLGGIADLRQPLKKAGIGSILSPEELAAIGETFRAGRLMKDFFSEEKKQSSPVLADLAAGLEAFPHVEQAIDRAIEPEGKVKDNASPKLAKLRTQIRSLQNRVRDKLDALVRGSETQKYLQEALVTLRNGRYVIPVKQEYKQALPGIVHDQSASGATLFVEPMAVVELNNQLRQVEAEEEQEVARILAALSALVGGVATPALANLQILARLDLAFAKARYS
;
A
#
# COMPACT_ATOMS: atom_id res chain seq x y z
N MET A 1 39.00 -14.89 2.71
CA MET A 1 39.68 -13.93 1.79
C MET A 1 39.74 -12.56 2.46
N ASN A 2 40.76 -11.75 2.18
CA ASN A 2 40.91 -10.39 2.73
C ASN A 2 40.29 -9.35 1.77
N ASP A 3 39.76 -8.23 2.29
CA ASP A 3 39.08 -7.17 1.54
C ASP A 3 39.92 -6.59 0.40
N LYS A 4 41.26 -6.62 0.54
CA LYS A 4 42.20 -6.21 -0.52
C LYS A 4 42.03 -7.06 -1.78
N THR A 5 41.77 -8.36 -1.65
CA THR A 5 41.58 -9.27 -2.79
C THR A 5 40.28 -8.96 -3.53
N PHE A 6 39.18 -8.69 -2.80
CA PHE A 6 37.91 -8.32 -3.43
C PHE A 6 38.00 -7.03 -4.22
N ARG A 7 38.74 -6.03 -3.71
CA ARG A 7 38.97 -4.77 -4.43
C ARG A 7 39.78 -4.96 -5.71
N VAL A 8 40.88 -5.73 -5.64
CA VAL A 8 41.74 -5.96 -6.82
C VAL A 8 41.01 -6.74 -7.91
N LEU A 9 40.14 -7.67 -7.53
CA LEU A 9 39.33 -8.45 -8.47
C LEU A 9 38.05 -7.72 -8.91
N GLU A 10 37.83 -6.48 -8.45
CA GLU A 10 36.63 -5.69 -8.72
C GLU A 10 35.33 -6.47 -8.44
N PHE A 11 35.35 -7.29 -7.38
CA PHE A 11 34.26 -8.21 -7.07
C PHE A 11 32.96 -7.46 -6.78
N ASP A 12 33.05 -6.27 -6.19
CA ASP A 12 31.95 -5.35 -5.97
C ASP A 12 31.24 -4.95 -7.27
N LYS A 13 31.96 -4.78 -8.38
CA LYS A 13 31.35 -4.49 -9.69
C LYS A 13 30.57 -5.68 -10.24
N ILE A 14 31.07 -6.90 -10.00
CA ILE A 14 30.37 -8.14 -10.36
C ILE A 14 29.06 -8.25 -9.56
N LEU A 15 29.11 -8.00 -8.25
CA LEU A 15 27.91 -8.02 -7.40
C LEU A 15 26.92 -6.92 -7.78
N ALA A 16 27.39 -5.72 -8.11
CA ALA A 16 26.55 -4.64 -8.60
C ALA A 16 25.83 -5.05 -9.89
N ARG A 17 26.53 -5.65 -10.84
CA ARG A 17 25.93 -6.17 -12.08
C ARG A 17 24.96 -7.33 -11.82
N LEU A 18 25.28 -8.25 -10.91
CA LEU A 18 24.37 -9.33 -10.51
C LEU A 18 23.06 -8.75 -9.94
N SER A 19 23.16 -7.73 -9.08
CA SER A 19 22.01 -7.13 -8.42
C SER A 19 20.98 -6.55 -9.40
N THR A 20 21.40 -6.12 -10.59
CA THR A 20 20.46 -5.59 -11.60
C THR A 20 19.53 -6.66 -12.19
N TYR A 21 19.84 -7.95 -11.99
CA TYR A 21 19.01 -9.06 -12.46
C TYR A 21 18.00 -9.55 -11.42
N ALA A 22 18.11 -9.11 -10.17
CA ALA A 22 17.16 -9.42 -9.11
C ALA A 22 15.84 -8.65 -9.31
N SER A 23 14.72 -9.31 -9.03
CA SER A 23 13.37 -8.78 -9.23
C SER A 23 12.81 -8.07 -7.99
N SER A 24 13.45 -8.20 -6.83
CA SER A 24 13.05 -7.57 -5.57
C SER A 24 14.22 -6.86 -4.88
N GLU A 25 13.93 -5.89 -4.02
CA GLU A 25 14.96 -5.24 -3.18
C GLU A 25 15.65 -6.24 -2.24
N LEU A 26 14.92 -7.27 -1.77
CA LEU A 26 15.49 -8.33 -0.94
C LEU A 26 16.52 -9.17 -1.71
N GLY A 27 16.22 -9.53 -2.97
CA GLY A 27 17.15 -10.24 -3.84
C GLY A 27 18.37 -9.38 -4.23
N LYS A 28 18.18 -8.07 -4.43
CA LYS A 28 19.29 -7.11 -4.63
C LYS A 28 20.21 -7.08 -3.41
N GLU A 29 19.65 -6.97 -2.20
CA GLU A 29 20.40 -6.97 -0.94
C GLU A 29 21.25 -8.25 -0.82
N LEU A 30 20.65 -9.43 -1.08
CA LEU A 30 21.38 -10.70 -1.04
C LEU A 30 22.45 -10.81 -2.15
N SER A 31 22.19 -10.25 -3.33
CA SER A 31 23.17 -10.21 -4.42
C SER A 31 24.40 -9.41 -4.03
N LEU A 32 24.21 -8.24 -3.42
CA LEU A 32 25.29 -7.35 -2.97
C LEU A 32 26.04 -7.89 -1.75
N ALA A 33 25.38 -8.71 -0.93
CA ALA A 33 25.98 -9.32 0.27
C ALA A 33 26.73 -10.63 -0.02
N LEU A 34 26.66 -11.16 -1.25
CA LEU A 34 27.21 -12.46 -1.60
C LEU A 34 28.73 -12.50 -1.39
N LYS A 35 29.22 -13.55 -0.72
CA LYS A 35 30.66 -13.82 -0.53
C LYS A 35 30.99 -15.25 -0.94
N PRO A 36 32.20 -15.51 -1.46
CA PRO A 36 32.65 -16.88 -1.73
C PRO A 36 32.64 -17.71 -0.46
N SER A 37 32.06 -18.91 -0.53
CA SER A 37 32.14 -19.90 0.53
C SER A 37 33.37 -20.81 0.36
N ILE A 38 33.83 -21.40 1.45
CA ILE A 38 34.84 -22.46 1.48
C ILE A 38 34.25 -23.81 1.92
N VAL A 39 32.96 -23.83 2.25
CA VAL A 39 32.25 -25.02 2.71
C VAL A 39 31.71 -25.75 1.48
N ARG A 40 32.23 -26.96 1.23
CA ARG A 40 31.90 -27.73 0.01
C ARG A 40 30.40 -27.97 -0.17
N GLU A 41 29.69 -28.27 0.92
CA GLU A 41 28.25 -28.52 0.88
C GLU A 41 27.45 -27.28 0.45
N GLU A 42 27.82 -26.11 0.97
CA GLU A 42 27.21 -24.82 0.60
C GLU A 42 27.50 -24.47 -0.86
N ILE A 43 28.74 -24.68 -1.32
CA ILE A 43 29.14 -24.46 -2.72
C ILE A 43 28.31 -25.35 -3.65
N ASN A 44 28.22 -26.65 -3.36
CA ASN A 44 27.46 -27.60 -4.17
C ASN A 44 25.97 -27.20 -4.22
N LYS A 45 25.40 -26.80 -3.08
CA LYS A 45 24.01 -26.36 -3.00
C LYS A 45 23.76 -25.11 -3.83
N TRP A 46 24.59 -24.07 -3.70
CA TRP A 46 24.44 -22.82 -4.46
C TRP A 46 24.63 -23.00 -5.96
N GLN A 47 25.54 -23.90 -6.36
CA GLN A 47 25.73 -24.26 -7.76
C GLN A 47 24.48 -24.98 -8.30
N ALA A 48 23.93 -25.95 -7.55
CA ALA A 48 22.69 -26.64 -7.93
C ALA A 48 21.50 -25.66 -8.03
N GLU A 49 21.30 -24.77 -7.05
CA GLU A 49 20.28 -23.72 -7.09
C GLU A 49 20.39 -22.86 -8.36
N THR A 50 21.60 -22.50 -8.77
CA THR A 50 21.84 -21.68 -9.97
C THR A 50 21.58 -22.46 -11.26
N THR A 51 22.01 -23.73 -11.33
CA THR A 51 21.79 -24.60 -12.48
C THR A 51 20.30 -24.85 -12.71
N GLU A 52 19.57 -25.25 -11.66
CA GLU A 52 18.12 -25.46 -11.74
C GLU A 52 17.38 -24.17 -12.13
N ALA A 53 17.76 -23.02 -11.55
CA ALA A 53 17.16 -21.74 -11.89
C ALA A 53 17.37 -21.37 -13.37
N ARG A 54 18.52 -21.70 -13.95
CA ARG A 54 18.85 -21.46 -15.36
C ARG A 54 18.03 -22.36 -16.29
N GLU A 55 17.91 -23.63 -15.96
CA GLU A 55 17.09 -24.58 -16.73
C GLU A 55 15.61 -24.20 -16.69
N LEU A 56 15.10 -23.78 -15.54
CA LEU A 56 13.75 -23.23 -15.41
C LEU A 56 13.59 -21.96 -16.24
N TRP A 57 14.49 -20.99 -16.11
CA TRP A 57 14.42 -19.73 -16.85
C TRP A 57 14.37 -19.93 -18.38
N GLN A 58 15.04 -20.96 -18.89
CA GLN A 58 15.01 -21.32 -20.32
C GLN A 58 13.76 -22.09 -20.75
N SER A 59 13.12 -22.83 -19.84
CA SER A 59 12.01 -23.74 -20.16
C SER A 59 10.62 -23.19 -19.88
N VAL A 60 10.47 -22.19 -18.99
CA VAL A 60 9.17 -21.58 -18.67
C VAL A 60 9.08 -20.13 -19.13
N GLN A 61 7.88 -19.73 -19.57
CA GLN A 61 7.63 -18.37 -20.07
C GLN A 61 7.62 -17.30 -18.97
N ARG A 62 7.23 -17.64 -17.73
CA ARG A 62 7.13 -16.66 -16.64
C ARG A 62 7.34 -17.29 -15.26
N ILE A 63 8.18 -16.64 -14.46
CA ILE A 63 8.46 -17.00 -13.06
C ILE A 63 7.75 -15.99 -12.15
N PRO A 64 7.00 -16.43 -11.12
CA PRO A 64 6.18 -15.57 -10.27
C PRO A 64 7.00 -14.79 -9.23
N LEU A 65 7.98 -14.00 -9.68
CA LEU A 65 8.83 -13.14 -8.82
C LEU A 65 8.32 -11.69 -8.71
N GLY A 66 7.20 -11.36 -9.35
CA GLY A 66 6.62 -10.01 -9.30
C GLY A 66 5.89 -9.75 -7.99
N GLY A 67 5.91 -8.50 -7.53
CA GLY A 67 5.11 -8.05 -6.37
C GLY A 67 5.71 -8.36 -5.00
N ILE A 68 7.00 -8.73 -4.94
CA ILE A 68 7.71 -8.99 -3.68
C ILE A 68 8.26 -7.66 -3.13
N ALA A 69 7.70 -7.20 -2.02
CA ALA A 69 8.15 -6.02 -1.30
C ALA A 69 9.01 -6.38 -0.07
N ASP A 70 9.82 -5.44 0.41
CA ASP A 70 10.46 -5.57 1.73
C ASP A 70 9.45 -5.26 2.83
N LEU A 71 8.90 -6.32 3.42
CA LEU A 71 7.88 -6.23 4.48
C LEU A 71 8.46 -6.41 5.88
N ARG A 72 9.80 -6.38 6.05
CA ARG A 72 10.44 -6.60 7.37
C ARG A 72 9.92 -5.63 8.43
N GLN A 73 9.73 -4.36 8.08
CA GLN A 73 9.22 -3.34 9.01
C GLN A 73 7.71 -3.45 9.24
N PRO A 74 6.84 -3.49 8.20
CA PRO A 74 5.40 -3.69 8.38
C PRO A 74 5.05 -4.95 9.20
N LEU A 75 5.69 -6.09 8.92
CA LEU A 75 5.41 -7.34 9.65
C LEU A 75 5.81 -7.24 11.13
N LYS A 76 6.95 -6.61 11.44
CA LYS A 76 7.36 -6.37 12.83
C LYS A 76 6.37 -5.45 13.56
N LYS A 77 5.94 -4.35 12.91
CA LYS A 77 4.94 -3.43 13.46
C LYS A 77 3.63 -4.16 13.77
N ALA A 78 3.11 -4.93 12.82
CA ALA A 78 1.88 -5.70 13.01
C ALA A 78 2.02 -6.76 14.11
N GLY A 79 3.18 -7.43 14.18
CA GLY A 79 3.47 -8.43 15.21
C GLY A 79 3.47 -7.89 16.65
N ILE A 80 3.72 -6.58 16.84
CA ILE A 80 3.62 -5.92 18.15
C ILE A 80 2.30 -5.17 18.36
N GLY A 81 1.32 -5.34 17.45
CA GLY A 81 -0.03 -4.76 17.58
C GLY A 81 -0.22 -3.37 16.98
N SER A 82 0.75 -2.85 16.22
CA SER A 82 0.59 -1.57 15.51
C SER A 82 -0.37 -1.69 14.34
N ILE A 83 -1.09 -0.62 14.05
CA ILE A 83 -1.97 -0.50 12.88
C ILE A 83 -1.13 -0.16 11.65
N LEU A 84 -1.30 -0.93 10.58
CA LEU A 84 -0.66 -0.73 9.29
C LEU A 84 -1.45 0.25 8.42
N SER A 85 -0.72 0.95 7.56
CA SER A 85 -1.35 1.79 6.54
C SER A 85 -2.00 0.94 5.42
N PRO A 86 -2.96 1.49 4.67
CA PRO A 86 -3.52 0.84 3.50
C PRO A 86 -2.46 0.39 2.47
N GLU A 87 -1.41 1.19 2.26
CA GLU A 87 -0.31 0.89 1.34
C GLU A 87 0.56 -0.27 1.85
N GLU A 88 0.85 -0.30 3.16
CA GLU A 88 1.56 -1.43 3.80
C GLU A 88 0.74 -2.72 3.64
N LEU A 89 -0.58 -2.67 3.85
CA LEU A 89 -1.48 -3.82 3.68
C LEU A 89 -1.56 -4.29 2.22
N ALA A 90 -1.62 -3.37 1.25
CA ALA A 90 -1.61 -3.71 -0.17
C ALA A 90 -0.34 -4.46 -0.57
N ALA A 91 0.83 -3.97 -0.15
CA ALA A 91 2.12 -4.61 -0.40
C ALA A 91 2.22 -6.00 0.25
N ILE A 92 1.64 -6.17 1.45
CA ILE A 92 1.52 -7.47 2.12
C ILE A 92 0.66 -8.43 1.30
N GLY A 93 -0.53 -8.01 0.87
CA GLY A 93 -1.41 -8.81 0.03
C GLY A 93 -0.71 -9.29 -1.25
N GLU A 94 -0.01 -8.38 -1.93
CA GLU A 94 0.73 -8.69 -3.16
C GLU A 94 1.88 -9.68 -2.91
N THR A 95 2.68 -9.46 -1.87
CA THR A 95 3.80 -10.36 -1.55
C THR A 95 3.32 -11.73 -1.08
N PHE A 96 2.22 -11.80 -0.33
CA PHE A 96 1.62 -13.07 0.10
C PHE A 96 1.09 -13.87 -1.08
N ARG A 97 0.43 -13.20 -2.03
CA ARG A 97 0.00 -13.78 -3.29
C ARG A 97 1.21 -14.29 -4.10
N ALA A 98 2.28 -13.51 -4.22
CA ALA A 98 3.51 -13.92 -4.89
C ALA A 98 4.12 -15.16 -4.23
N GLY A 99 4.18 -15.21 -2.90
CA GLY A 99 4.64 -16.37 -2.14
C GLY A 99 3.82 -17.63 -2.40
N ARG A 100 2.49 -17.52 -2.42
CA ARG A 100 1.59 -18.62 -2.75
C ARG A 100 1.80 -19.11 -4.19
N LEU A 101 1.82 -18.19 -5.16
CA LEU A 101 2.07 -18.54 -6.57
C LEU A 101 3.43 -19.19 -6.78
N MET A 102 4.46 -18.74 -6.06
CA MET A 102 5.79 -19.34 -6.09
C MET A 102 5.78 -20.75 -5.51
N LYS A 103 5.08 -20.97 -4.40
CA LYS A 103 4.90 -22.32 -3.83
C LYS A 103 4.18 -23.25 -4.81
N ASP A 104 3.10 -22.78 -5.41
CA ASP A 104 2.28 -23.53 -6.37
C ASP A 104 3.08 -23.84 -7.66
N PHE A 105 3.95 -22.93 -8.10
CA PHE A 105 4.81 -23.11 -9.26
C PHE A 105 5.77 -24.30 -9.12
N PHE A 106 6.26 -24.58 -7.90
CA PHE A 106 7.12 -25.72 -7.60
C PHE A 106 6.36 -27.02 -7.26
N SER A 107 5.06 -27.09 -7.60
CA SER A 107 4.26 -28.32 -7.46
C SER A 107 4.72 -29.46 -8.41
N GLU A 108 4.19 -30.67 -8.18
CA GLU A 108 4.66 -32.02 -8.59
C GLU A 108 5.58 -32.15 -9.82
N GLU A 109 5.30 -31.48 -10.95
CA GLU A 109 6.11 -31.57 -12.17
C GLU A 109 7.48 -30.88 -12.02
N LYS A 110 7.52 -29.70 -11.38
CA LYS A 110 8.76 -28.94 -11.18
C LYS A 110 9.60 -29.47 -10.02
N LYS A 111 8.99 -30.19 -9.10
CA LYS A 111 9.69 -30.91 -8.03
C LYS A 111 10.67 -31.96 -8.57
N GLN A 112 10.34 -32.58 -9.71
CA GLN A 112 11.22 -33.58 -10.34
C GLN A 112 12.37 -32.94 -11.13
N SER A 113 12.12 -31.83 -11.82
CA SER A 113 13.12 -31.15 -12.64
C SER A 113 13.99 -30.15 -11.87
N SER A 114 13.54 -29.67 -10.71
CA SER A 114 14.27 -28.68 -9.89
C SER A 114 14.10 -28.97 -8.39
N PRO A 115 14.64 -30.10 -7.90
CA PRO A 115 14.43 -30.55 -6.54
C PRO A 115 15.02 -29.61 -5.47
N VAL A 116 16.15 -28.95 -5.73
CA VAL A 116 16.78 -28.06 -4.74
C VAL A 116 15.98 -26.78 -4.55
N LEU A 117 15.49 -26.18 -5.65
CA LEU A 117 14.61 -25.01 -5.58
C LEU A 117 13.22 -25.36 -5.05
N ALA A 118 12.71 -26.55 -5.38
CA ALA A 118 11.45 -27.03 -4.84
C ALA A 118 11.52 -27.26 -3.32
N ASP A 119 12.64 -27.80 -2.81
CA ASP A 119 12.88 -27.93 -1.36
C ASP A 119 12.91 -26.56 -0.67
N LEU A 120 13.57 -25.58 -1.29
CA LEU A 120 13.56 -24.20 -0.79
C LEU A 120 12.15 -23.60 -0.77
N ALA A 121 11.38 -23.77 -1.85
CA ALA A 121 10.01 -23.28 -1.96
C ALA A 121 9.02 -24.03 -1.05
N ALA A 122 9.30 -25.28 -0.65
CA ALA A 122 8.47 -26.04 0.27
C ALA A 122 8.36 -25.38 1.66
N GLY A 123 9.37 -24.60 2.05
CA GLY A 123 9.34 -23.80 3.27
C GLY A 123 8.41 -22.58 3.22
N LEU A 124 7.87 -22.21 2.05
CA LEU A 124 6.91 -21.11 1.95
C LEU A 124 5.58 -21.51 2.61
N GLU A 125 5.05 -20.63 3.46
CA GLU A 125 3.70 -20.75 4.00
C GLU A 125 2.73 -19.87 3.21
N ALA A 126 1.51 -20.38 2.95
CA ALA A 126 0.48 -19.61 2.25
C ALA A 126 -0.54 -19.08 3.27
N PHE A 127 -0.96 -17.83 3.11
CA PHE A 127 -1.91 -17.16 4.00
C PHE A 127 -3.20 -16.76 3.26
N PRO A 128 -3.94 -17.71 2.65
CA PRO A 128 -5.08 -17.38 1.79
C PRO A 128 -6.18 -16.61 2.51
N HIS A 129 -6.40 -16.87 3.79
CA HIS A 129 -7.33 -16.11 4.62
C HIS A 129 -6.94 -14.63 4.74
N VAL A 130 -5.65 -14.34 4.96
CA VAL A 130 -5.15 -12.97 5.11
C VAL A 130 -5.14 -12.26 3.75
N GLU A 131 -4.69 -12.94 2.69
CA GLU A 131 -4.74 -12.45 1.31
C GLU A 131 -6.18 -12.04 0.92
N GLN A 132 -7.15 -12.92 1.15
CA GLN A 132 -8.56 -12.64 0.83
C GLN A 132 -9.15 -11.51 1.68
N ALA A 133 -8.77 -11.40 2.95
CA ALA A 133 -9.23 -10.31 3.81
C ALA A 133 -8.70 -8.95 3.33
N ILE A 134 -7.42 -8.88 2.97
CA ILE A 134 -6.80 -7.68 2.40
C ILE A 134 -7.43 -7.36 1.04
N ASP A 135 -7.53 -8.33 0.12
CA ASP A 135 -8.11 -8.15 -1.22
C ASP A 135 -9.56 -7.66 -1.17
N ARG A 136 -10.34 -8.01 -0.14
CA ARG A 136 -11.71 -7.53 0.02
C ARG A 136 -11.81 -6.07 0.48
N ALA A 137 -10.80 -5.57 1.19
CA ALA A 137 -10.85 -4.28 1.86
C ALA A 137 -9.94 -3.22 1.26
N ILE A 138 -8.85 -3.63 0.60
CA ILE A 138 -7.79 -2.74 0.12
C ILE A 138 -7.65 -2.89 -1.40
N GLU A 139 -7.52 -1.76 -2.09
CA GLU A 139 -7.19 -1.67 -3.51
C GLU A 139 -5.69 -1.84 -3.74
N PRO A 140 -5.26 -2.33 -4.92
CA PRO A 140 -3.84 -2.46 -5.26
C PRO A 140 -3.04 -1.15 -5.07
N GLU A 141 -3.67 0.00 -5.26
CA GLU A 141 -3.08 1.32 -5.11
C GLU A 141 -2.91 1.77 -3.65
N GLY A 142 -3.31 0.95 -2.67
CA GLY A 142 -3.22 1.30 -1.24
C GLY A 142 -4.37 2.20 -0.79
N LYS A 143 -5.60 1.96 -1.27
CA LYS A 143 -6.80 2.67 -0.80
C LYS A 143 -7.79 1.70 -0.18
N VAL A 144 -8.52 2.15 0.83
CA VAL A 144 -9.62 1.36 1.41
C VAL A 144 -10.82 1.42 0.48
N LYS A 145 -11.29 0.25 0.04
CA LYS A 145 -12.43 0.09 -0.87
C LYS A 145 -13.71 0.65 -0.25
N ASP A 146 -14.56 1.24 -1.09
CA ASP A 146 -15.89 1.74 -0.67
C ASP A 146 -16.75 0.67 0.01
N ASN A 147 -16.58 -0.59 -0.42
CA ASN A 147 -17.31 -1.75 0.08
C ASN A 147 -16.50 -2.63 1.02
N ALA A 148 -15.40 -2.12 1.60
CA ALA A 148 -14.59 -2.86 2.58
C ALA A 148 -15.40 -3.34 3.79
N SER A 149 -16.48 -2.63 4.14
CA SER A 149 -17.53 -3.15 5.02
C SER A 149 -18.91 -2.64 4.60
N PRO A 150 -20.01 -3.35 4.93
CA PRO A 150 -21.37 -2.86 4.70
C PRO A 150 -21.65 -1.53 5.41
N LYS A 151 -21.02 -1.30 6.57
CA LYS A 151 -21.13 -0.04 7.31
C LYS A 151 -20.41 1.09 6.58
N LEU A 152 -19.19 0.86 6.11
CA LEU A 152 -18.41 1.84 5.36
C LEU A 152 -19.12 2.28 4.08
N ALA A 153 -19.68 1.32 3.32
CA ALA A 153 -20.43 1.60 2.10
C ALA A 153 -21.66 2.50 2.36
N LYS A 154 -22.37 2.26 3.46
CA LYS A 154 -23.51 3.09 3.88
C LYS A 154 -23.05 4.51 4.24
N LEU A 155 -21.99 4.64 5.06
CA LEU A 155 -21.43 5.92 5.47
C LEU A 155 -20.97 6.75 4.26
N ARG A 156 -20.19 6.16 3.35
CA ARG A 156 -19.74 6.86 2.12
C ARG A 156 -20.89 7.30 1.22
N THR A 157 -21.95 6.50 1.13
CA THR A 157 -23.17 6.88 0.39
C THR A 157 -23.90 8.04 1.06
N GLN A 158 -23.99 8.02 2.39
CA GLN A 158 -24.58 9.11 3.18
C GLN A 158 -23.75 10.40 3.06
N ILE A 159 -22.42 10.33 3.10
CA ILE A 159 -21.50 11.45 2.85
C ILE A 159 -21.78 12.06 1.48
N ARG A 160 -21.79 11.26 0.41
CA ARG A 160 -22.08 11.75 -0.94
C ARG A 160 -23.45 12.43 -1.04
N SER A 161 -24.47 11.84 -0.42
CA SER A 161 -25.82 12.42 -0.40
C SER A 161 -25.87 13.76 0.35
N LEU A 162 -25.25 13.85 1.52
CA LEU A 162 -25.19 15.08 2.31
C LEU A 162 -24.37 16.16 1.60
N GLN A 163 -23.23 15.81 1.01
CA GLN A 163 -22.40 16.73 0.22
C GLN A 163 -23.18 17.32 -0.95
N ASN A 164 -23.94 16.50 -1.69
CA ASN A 164 -24.77 17.00 -2.79
C ASN A 164 -25.88 17.93 -2.27
N ARG A 165 -26.58 17.57 -1.19
CA ARG A 165 -27.61 18.44 -0.60
C ARG A 165 -27.07 19.78 -0.10
N VAL A 166 -25.87 19.79 0.48
CA VAL A 166 -25.18 21.02 0.90
C VAL A 166 -24.85 21.87 -0.33
N ARG A 167 -24.23 21.27 -1.36
CA ARG A 167 -23.89 21.98 -2.60
C ARG A 167 -25.11 22.55 -3.30
N ASP A 168 -26.17 21.76 -3.49
CA ASP A 168 -27.39 22.21 -4.14
C ASP A 168 -28.01 23.44 -3.44
N LYS A 169 -28.02 23.44 -2.09
CA LYS A 169 -28.49 24.59 -1.31
C LYS A 169 -27.58 25.81 -1.45
N LEU A 170 -26.26 25.62 -1.39
CA LEU A 170 -25.31 26.71 -1.52
C LEU A 170 -25.30 27.29 -2.94
N ASP A 171 -25.36 26.46 -3.97
CA ASP A 171 -25.46 26.87 -5.37
C ASP A 171 -26.74 27.66 -5.63
N ALA A 172 -27.87 27.24 -5.05
CA ALA A 172 -29.10 28.02 -5.12
C ALA A 172 -28.96 29.41 -4.46
N LEU A 173 -28.27 29.49 -3.32
CA LEU A 173 -27.99 30.76 -2.65
C LEU A 173 -27.04 31.65 -3.47
N VAL A 174 -25.98 31.08 -4.03
CA VAL A 174 -24.97 31.76 -4.86
C VAL A 174 -25.55 32.29 -6.17
N ARG A 175 -26.53 31.59 -6.75
CA ARG A 175 -27.24 32.03 -7.96
C ARG A 175 -28.32 33.09 -7.69
N GLY A 176 -28.67 33.33 -6.42
CA GLY A 176 -29.63 34.36 -6.04
C GLY A 176 -29.10 35.76 -6.37
N SER A 177 -29.88 36.54 -7.13
CA SER A 177 -29.51 37.88 -7.59
C SER A 177 -29.19 38.86 -6.45
N GLU A 178 -29.87 38.73 -5.30
CA GLU A 178 -29.56 39.53 -4.11
C GLU A 178 -28.28 39.07 -3.43
N THR A 179 -28.08 37.76 -3.27
CA THR A 179 -26.88 37.21 -2.62
C THR A 179 -25.62 37.59 -3.38
N GLN A 180 -25.63 37.56 -4.71
CA GLN A 180 -24.48 37.88 -5.56
C GLN A 180 -23.88 39.26 -5.29
N LYS A 181 -24.69 40.24 -4.86
CA LYS A 181 -24.21 41.59 -4.51
C LYS A 181 -23.23 41.56 -3.33
N TYR A 182 -23.44 40.62 -2.41
CA TYR A 182 -22.67 40.47 -1.17
C TYR A 182 -21.46 39.55 -1.33
N LEU A 183 -21.42 38.73 -2.38
CA LEU A 183 -20.35 37.76 -2.59
C LEU A 183 -19.11 38.42 -3.17
N GLN A 184 -17.94 37.94 -2.73
CA GLN A 184 -16.69 38.27 -3.40
C GLN A 184 -16.57 37.49 -4.71
N GLU A 185 -16.89 36.19 -4.66
CA GLU A 185 -16.92 35.29 -5.80
C GLU A 185 -18.18 34.41 -5.72
N ALA A 186 -18.85 34.21 -6.84
CA ALA A 186 -20.05 33.39 -6.92
C ALA A 186 -19.70 31.89 -7.03
N LEU A 187 -19.02 31.37 -6.00
CA LEU A 187 -18.65 29.95 -5.92
C LEU A 187 -18.81 29.40 -4.51
N VAL A 188 -19.01 28.08 -4.45
CA VAL A 188 -18.96 27.31 -3.21
C VAL A 188 -17.51 26.85 -2.99
N THR A 189 -16.98 27.07 -1.79
CA THR A 189 -15.62 26.65 -1.43
C THR A 189 -15.62 25.84 -0.14
N LEU A 190 -14.50 25.16 0.12
CA LEU A 190 -14.26 24.43 1.35
C LEU A 190 -13.27 25.22 2.23
N ARG A 191 -13.61 25.42 3.51
CA ARG A 191 -12.72 25.99 4.53
C ARG A 191 -12.82 25.16 5.80
N ASN A 192 -11.68 24.73 6.33
CA ASN A 192 -11.61 23.92 7.55
C ASN A 192 -12.56 22.69 7.52
N GLY A 193 -12.69 22.06 6.35
CA GLY A 193 -13.58 20.91 6.14
C GLY A 193 -15.08 21.25 6.06
N ARG A 194 -15.45 22.53 5.93
CA ARG A 194 -16.85 22.97 5.83
C ARG A 194 -17.10 23.69 4.52
N TYR A 195 -18.27 23.45 3.93
CA TYR A 195 -18.71 24.18 2.75
C TYR A 195 -19.19 25.57 3.14
N VAL A 196 -18.62 26.58 2.49
CA VAL A 196 -18.79 28.00 2.78
C VAL A 196 -18.87 28.81 1.48
N ILE A 197 -19.34 30.05 1.58
CA ILE A 197 -19.38 31.01 0.48
C ILE A 197 -18.53 32.23 0.86
N PRO A 198 -17.71 32.78 -0.06
CA PRO A 198 -16.94 33.99 0.20
C PRO A 198 -17.81 35.25 0.11
N VAL A 199 -17.97 35.96 1.22
CA VAL A 199 -18.75 37.19 1.37
C VAL A 199 -17.80 38.37 1.58
N LYS A 200 -18.07 39.51 0.93
CA LYS A 200 -17.33 40.76 1.16
C LYS A 200 -17.49 41.21 2.61
N GLN A 201 -16.41 41.68 3.23
CA GLN A 201 -16.40 42.07 4.64
C GLN A 201 -17.47 43.13 4.98
N GLU A 202 -17.72 44.09 4.08
CA GLU A 202 -18.73 45.14 4.25
C GLU A 202 -20.18 44.60 4.32
N TYR A 203 -20.43 43.40 3.78
CA TYR A 203 -21.75 42.76 3.77
C TYR A 203 -21.87 41.60 4.78
N LYS A 204 -21.03 41.58 5.83
CA LYS A 204 -21.06 40.55 6.87
C LYS A 204 -22.44 40.30 7.48
N GLN A 205 -23.25 41.35 7.66
CA GLN A 205 -24.59 41.24 8.25
C GLN A 205 -25.69 40.86 7.24
N ALA A 206 -25.42 40.97 5.93
CA ALA A 206 -26.41 40.75 4.89
C ALA A 206 -26.72 39.25 4.66
N LEU A 207 -25.78 38.37 5.03
CA LEU A 207 -25.95 36.91 4.93
C LEU A 207 -25.86 36.27 6.32
N PRO A 208 -26.99 35.86 6.93
CA PRO A 208 -26.99 35.18 8.21
C PRO A 208 -26.21 33.86 8.15
N GLY A 209 -25.17 33.74 8.98
CA GLY A 209 -24.30 32.56 8.99
C GLY A 209 -23.15 32.66 9.99
N ILE A 210 -22.33 31.62 10.00
CA ILE A 210 -21.16 31.48 10.86
C ILE A 210 -19.92 31.77 10.03
N VAL A 211 -19.06 32.68 10.49
CA VAL A 211 -17.76 32.96 9.84
C VAL A 211 -16.76 31.89 10.28
N HIS A 212 -16.19 31.16 9.33
CA HIS A 212 -15.20 30.09 9.61
C HIS A 212 -13.76 30.51 9.35
N ASP A 213 -13.56 31.49 8.47
CA ASP A 213 -12.23 31.93 8.07
C ASP A 213 -12.31 33.33 7.44
N GLN A 214 -11.15 33.99 7.30
CA GLN A 214 -11.00 35.29 6.66
C GLN A 214 -9.77 35.30 5.75
N SER A 215 -9.84 36.02 4.63
CA SER A 215 -8.67 36.20 3.75
C SER A 215 -7.54 36.93 4.48
N ALA A 216 -6.29 36.74 4.03
CA ALA A 216 -5.12 37.42 4.59
C ALA A 216 -5.23 38.97 4.54
N SER A 217 -5.95 39.50 3.54
CA SER A 217 -6.23 40.94 3.41
C SER A 217 -7.39 41.43 4.28
N GLY A 218 -8.13 40.55 4.94
CA GLY A 218 -9.34 40.87 5.67
C GLY A 218 -10.61 41.02 4.83
N ALA A 219 -10.46 41.31 3.53
CA ALA A 219 -11.56 41.73 2.65
C ALA A 219 -12.66 40.67 2.40
N THR A 220 -12.33 39.38 2.54
CA THR A 220 -13.27 38.27 2.28
C THR A 220 -13.49 37.45 3.54
N LEU A 221 -14.76 37.29 3.91
CA LEU A 221 -15.21 36.41 4.99
C LEU A 221 -15.76 35.11 4.39
N PHE A 222 -15.30 33.97 4.89
CA PHE A 222 -15.82 32.67 4.48
C PHE A 222 -16.96 32.27 5.41
N VAL A 223 -18.20 32.43 4.93
CA VAL A 223 -19.41 32.30 5.73
C VAL A 223 -20.10 30.97 5.40
N GLU A 224 -20.46 30.22 6.42
CA GLU A 224 -21.42 29.11 6.36
C GLU A 224 -22.84 29.67 6.60
N PRO A 225 -23.70 29.72 5.57
CA PRO A 225 -25.06 30.22 5.72
C PRO A 225 -25.88 29.34 6.67
N MET A 226 -26.77 29.95 7.46
CA MET A 226 -27.60 29.23 8.42
C MET A 226 -28.41 28.08 7.79
N ALA A 227 -28.78 28.21 6.51
CA ALA A 227 -29.54 27.22 5.74
C ALA A 227 -28.82 25.86 5.55
N VAL A 228 -27.50 25.80 5.75
CA VAL A 228 -26.70 24.58 5.60
C VAL A 228 -25.94 24.17 6.85
N VAL A 229 -25.98 24.96 7.94
CA VAL A 229 -25.26 24.67 9.20
C VAL A 229 -25.58 23.26 9.71
N GLU A 230 -26.86 22.90 9.75
CA GLU A 230 -27.30 21.57 10.19
C GLU A 230 -26.79 20.45 9.28
N LEU A 231 -26.84 20.66 7.95
CA LEU A 231 -26.38 19.67 6.98
C LEU A 231 -24.86 19.47 7.04
N ASN A 232 -24.10 20.55 7.23
CA ASN A 232 -22.65 20.49 7.43
C ASN A 232 -22.30 19.82 8.76
N ASN A 233 -23.05 20.06 9.85
CA ASN A 233 -22.86 19.35 11.12
C ASN A 233 -23.10 17.85 10.95
N GLN A 234 -24.20 17.46 10.30
CA GLN A 234 -24.49 16.06 9.99
C GLN A 234 -23.39 15.44 9.12
N LEU A 235 -22.93 16.15 8.08
CA LEU A 235 -21.84 15.69 7.22
C LEU A 235 -20.56 15.42 8.03
N ARG A 236 -20.15 16.37 8.88
CA ARG A 236 -18.96 16.20 9.75
C ARG A 236 -19.09 15.01 10.70
N GLN A 237 -20.29 14.77 11.23
CA GLN A 237 -20.52 13.60 12.08
C GLN A 237 -20.34 12.29 11.30
N VAL A 238 -20.93 12.17 10.11
CA VAL A 238 -20.83 10.95 9.29
C VAL A 238 -19.40 10.76 8.78
N GLU A 239 -18.68 11.84 8.45
CA GLU A 239 -17.25 11.78 8.12
C GLU A 239 -16.42 11.23 9.28
N ALA A 240 -16.66 11.68 10.52
CA ALA A 240 -15.98 11.14 11.70
C ALA A 240 -16.30 9.65 11.94
N GLU A 241 -17.56 9.24 11.70
CA GLU A 241 -17.96 7.83 11.77
C GLU A 241 -17.30 6.97 10.67
N GLU A 242 -17.06 7.55 9.49
CA GLU A 242 -16.33 6.92 8.38
C GLU A 242 -14.86 6.71 8.74
N GLU A 243 -14.19 7.74 9.26
CA GLU A 243 -12.80 7.67 9.71
C GLU A 243 -12.61 6.58 10.78
N GLN A 244 -13.54 6.51 11.75
CA GLN A 244 -13.54 5.47 12.78
C GLN A 244 -13.73 4.06 12.21
N GLU A 245 -14.62 3.91 11.23
CA GLU A 245 -14.86 2.63 10.57
C GLU A 245 -13.65 2.18 9.74
N VAL A 246 -13.00 3.11 9.03
CA VAL A 246 -11.74 2.85 8.33
C VAL A 246 -10.66 2.41 9.31
N ALA A 247 -10.46 3.13 10.41
CA ALA A 247 -9.48 2.77 11.44
C ALA A 247 -9.76 1.37 12.02
N ARG A 248 -11.04 1.03 12.26
CA ARG A 248 -11.44 -0.30 12.73
C ARG A 248 -11.10 -1.40 11.73
N ILE A 249 -11.34 -1.17 10.43
CA ILE A 249 -11.01 -2.13 9.37
C ILE A 249 -9.48 -2.35 9.31
N LEU A 250 -8.71 -1.26 9.32
CA LEU A 250 -7.24 -1.33 9.28
C LEU A 250 -6.67 -2.06 10.50
N ALA A 251 -7.21 -1.78 11.69
CA ALA A 251 -6.81 -2.48 12.92
C ALA A 251 -7.09 -3.99 12.84
N ALA A 252 -8.26 -4.38 12.32
CA ALA A 252 -8.62 -5.79 12.16
C ALA A 252 -7.68 -6.50 11.17
N LEU A 253 -7.41 -5.89 10.01
CA LEU A 253 -6.47 -6.47 9.02
C LEU A 253 -5.04 -6.54 9.57
N SER A 254 -4.60 -5.50 10.28
CA SER A 254 -3.27 -5.47 10.90
C SER A 254 -3.11 -6.58 11.95
N ALA A 255 -4.15 -6.87 12.73
CA ALA A 255 -4.16 -7.98 13.67
C ALA A 255 -4.05 -9.35 12.97
N LEU A 256 -4.74 -9.53 11.83
CA LEU A 256 -4.62 -10.75 11.02
C LEU A 256 -3.19 -10.94 10.49
N VAL A 257 -2.58 -9.87 9.99
CA VAL A 257 -1.17 -9.87 9.57
C VAL A 257 -0.25 -10.18 10.75
N GLY A 258 -0.48 -9.56 11.91
CA GLY A 258 0.29 -9.78 13.14
C GLY A 258 0.29 -11.24 13.57
N GLY A 259 -0.84 -11.94 13.43
CA GLY A 259 -0.96 -13.37 13.71
C GLY A 259 -0.08 -14.28 12.85
N VAL A 260 0.34 -13.82 11.67
CA VAL A 260 1.21 -14.57 10.74
C VAL A 260 2.57 -13.90 10.52
N ALA A 261 2.94 -12.91 11.33
CA ALA A 261 4.14 -12.10 11.09
C ALA A 261 5.44 -12.92 11.10
N THR A 262 5.59 -13.86 12.03
CA THR A 262 6.78 -14.71 12.15
C THR A 262 6.98 -15.62 10.92
N PRO A 263 6.01 -16.46 10.51
CA PRO A 263 6.18 -17.26 9.29
C PRO A 263 6.27 -16.38 8.03
N ALA A 264 5.58 -15.23 7.99
CA ALA A 264 5.72 -14.28 6.87
C ALA A 264 7.14 -13.71 6.74
N LEU A 265 7.84 -13.44 7.86
CA LEU A 265 9.24 -13.02 7.83
C LEU A 265 10.16 -14.14 7.30
N ALA A 266 9.87 -15.40 7.63
CA ALA A 266 10.59 -16.54 7.07
C ALA A 266 10.35 -16.65 5.54
N ASN A 267 9.11 -16.43 5.09
CA ASN A 267 8.80 -16.39 3.65
C ASN A 267 9.63 -15.34 2.91
N LEU A 268 9.83 -14.14 3.47
CA LEU A 268 10.66 -13.11 2.83
C LEU A 268 12.10 -13.59 2.59
N GLN A 269 12.68 -14.36 3.52
CA GLN A 269 14.01 -14.91 3.35
C GLN A 269 14.06 -15.95 2.23
N ILE A 270 13.05 -16.82 2.16
CA ILE A 270 12.94 -17.84 1.12
C ILE A 270 12.76 -17.18 -0.25
N LEU A 271 11.85 -16.21 -0.36
CA LEU A 271 11.60 -15.45 -1.58
C LEU A 271 12.85 -14.70 -2.06
N ALA A 272 13.59 -14.08 -1.14
CA ALA A 272 14.85 -13.40 -1.47
C ALA A 272 15.89 -14.38 -2.03
N ARG A 273 15.99 -15.60 -1.46
CA ARG A 273 16.92 -16.63 -1.94
C ARG A 273 16.52 -17.19 -3.30
N LEU A 274 15.22 -17.39 -3.54
CA LEU A 274 14.70 -17.78 -4.85
C LEU A 274 14.99 -16.68 -5.89
N ASP A 275 14.76 -15.42 -5.55
CA ASP A 275 15.08 -14.27 -6.42
C ASP A 275 16.58 -14.21 -6.73
N LEU A 276 17.46 -14.41 -5.73
CA LEU A 276 18.90 -14.50 -5.94
C LEU A 276 19.29 -15.64 -6.88
N ALA A 277 18.68 -16.82 -6.75
CA ALA A 277 18.97 -17.96 -7.64
C ALA A 277 18.63 -17.62 -9.10
N PHE A 278 17.46 -17.00 -9.34
CA PHE A 278 17.07 -16.55 -10.66
C PHE A 278 17.89 -15.36 -11.17
N ALA A 279 18.34 -14.45 -10.30
CA ALA A 279 19.27 -13.39 -10.67
C ALA A 279 20.60 -13.96 -11.17
N LYS A 280 21.16 -14.96 -10.48
CA LYS A 280 22.38 -15.66 -10.91
C LYS A 280 22.18 -16.36 -12.27
N ALA A 281 21.04 -17.03 -12.46
CA ALA A 281 20.70 -17.69 -13.70
C ALA A 281 20.56 -16.73 -14.90
N ARG A 282 20.00 -15.54 -14.70
CA ARG A 282 19.90 -14.50 -15.74
C ARG A 282 21.25 -13.85 -16.06
N TYR A 283 22.16 -13.84 -15.10
CA TYR A 283 23.52 -13.32 -15.29
C TYR A 283 24.44 -14.32 -16.01
N SER A 284 24.17 -15.63 -15.92
CA SER A 284 25.00 -16.74 -16.43
C SER A 284 24.72 -17.16 -17.88
#